data_AF-A0A0P1BAR7-F1
#
_entry.id   AF-A0A0P1BAR7-F1
#
_cell.length_a   1.000
_cell.length_b   1.000
_cell.length_c   1.000
_cell.angle_alpha   90.00
_cell.angle_beta   90.00
_cell.angle_gamma   90.00
#
_symmetry.space_group_name_H-M   'P 1'
#
loop_
_entity.id
_entity.type
_entity.pdbx_description
1 polymer ?
#
loop_
_entity_poly.entity_id
_entity_poly.type
_entity_poly.pdbx_seq_one_letter_code
_entity_poly.pdbx_strand_id
1 'polypeptide(L)'
;MSAAQPYQLPSADAIKETVEAREEKIRSDWVKVMKARIVREELVKCHKGEGVNHYQVCQPLADRYLELLKDAKVRGYKHVDLA
;
A
#
# COMPACT_ATOMS: atom_id res chain seq x y z
N MET A 1 -29.07 -8.55 -41.43
CA MET A 1 -29.22 -9.00 -40.04
C MET A 1 -28.11 -10.00 -39.76
N SER A 2 -27.04 -9.60 -39.08
CA SER A 2 -26.03 -10.55 -38.60
C SER A 2 -25.67 -10.16 -37.17
N ALA A 3 -25.62 -11.18 -36.33
CA ALA A 3 -25.65 -11.15 -34.88
C ALA A 3 -24.58 -10.23 -34.26
N ALA A 4 -25.01 -9.27 -33.45
CA ALA A 4 -24.18 -8.80 -32.35
C ALA A 4 -23.92 -10.00 -31.44
N GLN A 5 -22.68 -10.46 -31.31
CA GLN A 5 -22.33 -11.46 -30.30
C GLN A 5 -22.30 -10.77 -28.94
N PRO A 6 -23.26 -11.05 -28.04
CA PRO A 6 -23.23 -10.49 -26.71
C PRO A 6 -22.35 -11.40 -25.83
N TYR A 7 -21.58 -10.81 -24.92
CA TYR A 7 -20.78 -11.52 -23.89
C TYR A 7 -19.70 -12.52 -24.37
N GLN A 8 -18.53 -12.04 -24.79
CA GLN A 8 -17.32 -12.88 -24.78
C GLN A 8 -16.87 -13.07 -23.32
N LEU A 9 -16.98 -14.28 -22.78
CA LEU A 9 -16.48 -14.59 -21.44
C LEU A 9 -14.94 -14.73 -21.49
N PRO A 10 -14.19 -14.16 -20.52
CA PRO A 10 -12.76 -14.39 -20.44
C PRO A 10 -12.47 -15.89 -20.24
N SER A 11 -11.36 -16.36 -20.84
CA SER A 11 -10.91 -17.74 -20.62
C SER A 11 -10.55 -17.97 -19.16
N ALA A 12 -10.57 -19.23 -18.73
CA ALA A 12 -10.21 -19.58 -17.35
C ALA A 12 -8.81 -19.06 -16.97
N ASP A 13 -7.86 -19.09 -17.91
CA ASP A 13 -6.50 -18.61 -17.69
C ASP A 13 -6.44 -17.09 -17.56
N ALA A 14 -7.17 -16.34 -18.39
CA ALA A 14 -7.25 -14.88 -18.28
C ALA A 14 -7.87 -14.42 -16.94
N ILE A 15 -8.83 -15.18 -16.41
CA ILE A 15 -9.40 -14.92 -15.09
C ILE A 15 -8.34 -15.14 -14.00
N LYS A 16 -7.59 -16.24 -14.06
CA LYS A 16 -6.53 -16.55 -13.09
C LYS A 16 -5.47 -15.47 -13.06
N GLU A 17 -4.92 -15.10 -14.22
CA GLU A 17 -3.92 -14.03 -14.34
C GLU A 17 -4.42 -12.71 -13.75
N THR A 18 -5.69 -12.38 -14.01
CA THR A 18 -6.31 -11.16 -13.48
C THR A 18 -6.43 -11.21 -11.95
N VAL A 19 -6.76 -12.37 -11.37
CA VAL A 19 -6.84 -12.54 -9.91
C VAL A 19 -5.46 -12.44 -9.27
N GLU A 20 -4.45 -13.10 -9.85
CA GLU A 20 -3.07 -13.06 -9.36
C GLU A 20 -2.51 -11.63 -9.35
N ALA A 21 -2.70 -10.87 -10.43
CA ALA A 21 -2.27 -9.48 -10.51
C ALA A 21 -2.94 -8.59 -9.44
N ARG A 22 -4.23 -8.84 -9.15
CA ARG A 22 -4.96 -8.11 -8.09
C ARG A 22 -4.42 -8.43 -6.70
N GLU A 23 -4.15 -9.71 -6.43
CA GLU A 23 -3.58 -10.17 -5.16
C GLU A 23 -2.17 -9.61 -4.94
N GLU A 24 -1.33 -9.65 -5.98
CA GLU A 24 0.03 -9.11 -5.92
C GLU A 24 0.02 -7.62 -5.58
N LYS A 25 -0.87 -6.84 -6.22
CA LYS A 25 -1.02 -5.42 -5.92
C LYS A 25 -1.38 -5.18 -4.45
N ILE A 26 -2.38 -5.92 -3.94
CA ILE A 26 -2.82 -5.79 -2.54
C ILE A 26 -1.66 -6.15 -1.59
N ARG A 27 -0.93 -7.24 -1.88
CA ARG A 27 0.21 -7.69 -1.08
C ARG A 27 1.31 -6.63 -1.04
N SER A 28 1.65 -6.05 -2.19
CA SER A 28 2.65 -4.97 -2.30
C SER A 28 2.23 -3.72 -1.53
N ASP A 29 0.96 -3.32 -1.61
CA ASP A 29 0.43 -2.19 -0.83
C ASP A 29 0.56 -2.46 0.68
N TRP A 30 0.23 -3.67 1.15
CA TRP A 30 0.43 -4.06 2.54
C TRP A 30 1.90 -4.07 2.97
N VAL A 31 2.82 -4.52 2.11
CA VAL A 31 4.25 -4.46 2.40
C VAL A 31 4.70 -3.02 2.66
N LYS A 32 4.22 -2.04 1.90
CA LYS A 32 4.52 -0.61 2.12
C LYS A 32 3.99 -0.13 3.47
N VAL A 33 2.76 -0.50 3.82
CA VAL A 33 2.16 -0.19 5.14
C VAL A 33 2.96 -0.81 6.28
N MET A 34 3.38 -2.07 6.14
CA MET A 34 4.16 -2.76 7.18
C MET A 34 5.55 -2.15 7.34
N LYS A 35 6.19 -1.70 6.25
CA LYS A 35 7.44 -0.93 6.34
C LYS A 35 7.26 0.37 7.14
N ALA A 36 6.19 1.12 6.89
CA ALA A 36 5.89 2.34 7.66
C ALA A 36 5.60 2.04 9.14
N ARG A 37 4.94 0.92 9.44
CA ARG A 37 4.70 0.47 10.83
C ARG A 37 5.98 0.19 11.60
N ILE A 38 6.94 -0.52 10.99
CA ILE A 38 8.24 -0.79 11.62
C ILE A 38 8.95 0.51 11.99
N VAL A 39 9.00 1.48 11.05
CA VAL A 39 9.64 2.78 11.31
C VAL A 39 8.90 3.54 12.42
N ARG A 40 7.57 3.49 12.44
CA ARG A 40 6.77 4.09 13.53
C ARG A 40 7.07 3.47 14.89
N GLU A 41 7.18 2.15 14.97
CA GLU A 41 7.51 1.46 16.21
C GLU A 41 8.88 1.87 16.74
N GLU A 42 9.86 1.99 15.84
CA GLU A 42 11.20 2.45 16.22
C GLU A 42 11.22 3.92 16.63
N LEU A 43 10.47 4.77 15.93
CA LEU A 43 10.29 6.17 16.31
C LEU A 43 9.68 6.29 17.73
N VAL A 44 8.67 5.49 18.05
CA VAL A 44 8.06 5.47 19.39
C VAL A 44 9.06 5.05 20.46
N LYS A 45 9.93 4.08 20.19
CA LYS A 45 11.00 3.70 21.12
C LYS A 45 11.99 4.84 21.32
N CYS A 46 12.42 5.49 20.23
CA CYS A 46 13.33 6.64 20.30
C CYS A 46 12.73 7.78 21.15
N HIS A 47 11.47 8.15 20.91
CA HIS A 47 10.77 9.16 21.69
C HIS A 47 10.70 8.81 23.19
N LYS A 48 10.48 7.54 23.52
CA LYS A 48 10.45 7.07 24.92
C LYS A 48 11.84 7.06 25.56
N GLY A 49 12.88 6.76 24.80
CA GLY A 49 14.27 6.71 25.30
C GLY A 49 14.88 8.10 25.51
N GLU A 50 14.71 9.00 24.54
CA GLU A 50 15.33 10.33 24.52
C GLU A 50 14.56 11.37 25.35
N GLY A 51 13.29 11.12 25.64
CA GLY A 51 12.43 12.07 26.36
C GLY A 51 12.41 13.43 25.68
N VAL A 52 12.72 14.50 26.40
CA VAL A 52 12.68 15.88 25.87
C VAL A 52 13.65 16.09 24.69
N ASN A 53 14.71 15.28 24.57
CA ASN A 53 15.72 15.40 23.52
C ASN A 53 15.29 14.82 22.16
N HIS A 54 14.10 14.22 22.06
CA HIS A 54 13.67 13.50 20.87
C HIS A 54 13.67 14.36 19.58
N TYR A 55 13.53 15.70 19.70
CA TYR A 55 13.51 16.61 18.56
C TYR A 55 14.83 16.64 17.78
N GLN A 56 15.95 16.45 18.44
CA GLN A 56 17.27 16.45 17.79
C GLN A 56 17.67 15.03 17.37
N VAL A 57 17.43 14.05 18.24
CA VAL A 57 17.93 12.67 18.05
C VAL A 57 17.01 11.84 17.15
N CYS A 58 15.69 11.94 17.31
CA CYS A 58 14.75 11.09 16.58
C CYS A 58 14.32 11.67 15.22
N GLN A 59 14.83 12.84 14.82
CA GLN A 59 14.47 13.53 13.59
C GLN A 59 14.62 12.67 12.32
N PRO A 60 15.71 11.88 12.14
CA PRO A 60 15.85 11.05 10.94
C PRO A 60 14.78 9.97 10.82
N LEU A 61 14.34 9.40 11.95
CA LEU A 61 13.25 8.42 11.99
C LEU A 61 11.91 9.08 11.66
N ALA A 62 11.69 10.29 12.16
CA ALA A 62 10.49 11.06 11.88
C ALA A 62 10.37 11.41 10.38
N ASP A 63 11.44 11.93 9.78
CA ASP A 63 11.51 12.21 8.35
C ASP A 63 11.26 10.96 7.51
N ARG A 64 11.94 9.86 7.87
CA ARG A 64 11.76 8.59 7.15
C ARG A 64 10.31 8.09 7.24
N TYR A 65 9.68 8.24 8.40
CA TYR A 65 8.29 7.86 8.58
C TYR A 65 7.36 8.74 7.71
N LEU A 66 7.57 10.05 7.69
CA LEU A 66 6.80 10.99 6.87
C LEU A 66 6.94 10.69 5.37
N GLU A 67 8.15 10.37 4.90
CA GLU A 67 8.37 9.96 3.52
C GLU A 67 7.62 8.67 3.17
N LEU A 68 7.65 7.66 4.05
CA LEU A 68 6.92 6.42 3.84
C LEU A 68 5.40 6.62 3.82
N LEU A 69 4.85 7.53 4.62
CA LEU A 69 3.42 7.81 4.69
C LEU A 69 2.81 8.34 3.38
N LYS A 70 3.63 8.93 2.49
CA LYS A 70 3.17 9.37 1.17
C LYS A 70 2.62 8.20 0.34
N ASP A 71 3.29 7.05 0.43
CA ASP A 71 2.99 5.85 -0.39
C ASP A 71 2.41 4.67 0.40
N ALA A 72 2.48 4.67 1.72
CA ALA A 72 2.02 3.59 2.60
C ALA A 72 0.48 3.58 2.76
N LYS A 73 -0.23 3.42 1.65
CA LYS A 73 -1.70 3.36 1.59
C LYS A 73 -2.15 2.13 0.82
N VAL A 74 -3.12 1.40 1.37
CA VAL A 74 -3.80 0.32 0.65
C VAL A 74 -4.84 0.94 -0.26
N ARG A 75 -4.54 0.98 -1.57
CA ARG A 75 -5.47 1.52 -2.58
C ARG A 75 -6.41 0.46 -3.14
N GLY A 76 -6.10 -0.83 -2.92
CA GLY A 76 -6.83 -1.94 -3.54
C GLY A 76 -6.62 -1.98 -5.06
N TYR A 77 -7.34 -2.84 -5.77
CA TYR A 77 -7.23 -2.97 -7.23
C TYR A 77 -8.30 -2.21 -8.01
N LYS A 78 -9.41 -1.82 -7.37
CA LYS A 78 -10.53 -1.16 -8.03
C LYS A 78 -10.46 0.34 -7.79
N HIS A 79 -10.21 1.09 -8.86
CA HIS A 79 -10.35 2.55 -8.87
C HIS A 79 -11.81 2.89 -9.17
N VAL A 80 -12.45 3.64 -8.28
CA VAL A 80 -13.79 4.19 -8.50
C VAL A 80 -13.64 5.69 -8.50
N ASP A 81 -13.73 6.30 -9.68
CA ASP A 81 -13.75 7.74 -9.82
C ASP A 81 -15.12 8.23 -9.35
N LEU A 82 -15.17 8.83 -8.17
CA LEU A 82 -16.37 9.51 -7.68
C LEU A 82 -16.41 10.88 -8.36
N ALA A 83 -17.31 11.01 -9.33
CA ALA A 83 -17.59 12.27 -10.04
C ALA A 83 -18.23 13.31 -9.10
#